data_AF-A0A7Y5K8T8-F1
#
_entry.id   AF-A0A7Y5K8T8-F1
#
_cell.length_a   1.000
_cell.length_b   1.000
_cell.length_c   1.000
_cell.angle_alpha   90.00
_cell.angle_beta   90.00
_cell.angle_gamma   90.00
#
_symmetry.space_group_name_H-M   'P 1'
#
loop_
_entity.id
_entity.type
_entity.pdbx_description
1 polymer ?
#
loop_
_entity_poly.entity_id
_entity_poly.type
_entity_poly.pdbx_seq_one_letter_code
_entity_poly.pdbx_strand_id
1 'polypeptide(L)'
;MAKTNYHYDREADVLYISFGSSEHTITVELSENLIFRLDLGKENGGHPTAIGMTVLFPSQLLRLGHSPLRLELDRLRRQSPEIQSAVLETLSQPPVSEVLLAELAFTAPAPPLPELLAAA
;
A
#
# COMPACT_ATOMS: atom_id res chain seq x y z
N MET A 1 13.54 -12.70 -14.24
CA MET A 1 12.83 -11.86 -13.25
C MET A 1 13.16 -10.41 -13.55
N ALA A 2 12.16 -9.54 -13.64
CA ALA A 2 12.40 -8.11 -13.80
C ALA A 2 13.11 -7.60 -12.54
N LYS A 3 14.17 -6.82 -12.70
CA LYS A 3 14.94 -6.28 -11.58
C LYS A 3 14.15 -5.14 -10.93
N THR A 4 13.87 -5.26 -9.63
CA THR A 4 13.30 -4.14 -8.85
C THR A 4 14.29 -2.98 -8.82
N ASN A 5 13.85 -1.80 -9.26
CA ASN A 5 14.67 -0.59 -9.27
C ASN A 5 14.16 0.40 -8.23
N TYR A 6 15.09 1.03 -7.52
CA TYR A 6 14.81 2.03 -6.49
C TYR A 6 15.44 3.35 -6.92
N HIS A 7 14.67 4.44 -6.86
CA HIS A 7 15.15 5.78 -7.12
C HIS A 7 14.60 6.72 -6.04
N TYR A 8 15.51 7.34 -5.29
CA TYR A 8 15.14 8.31 -4.27
C TYR A 8 15.45 9.72 -4.76
N ASP A 9 14.41 10.52 -4.93
CA ASP A 9 14.52 11.96 -5.15
C ASP A 9 14.64 12.65 -3.79
N ARG A 10 15.83 13.18 -3.52
CA ARG A 10 16.15 13.83 -2.27
C ARG A 10 15.55 15.24 -2.16
N GLU A 11 15.34 15.93 -3.28
CA GLU A 11 14.78 17.28 -3.28
C GLU A 11 13.29 17.24 -2.98
N ALA A 12 12.58 16.28 -3.57
CA ALA A 12 11.15 16.06 -3.34
C ALA A 12 10.84 15.22 -2.08
N ASP A 13 11.84 14.53 -1.52
CA ASP A 13 11.68 13.48 -0.51
C ASP A 13 10.66 12.42 -0.96
N VAL A 14 10.96 11.76 -2.09
CA VAL A 14 10.11 10.74 -2.71
C VAL A 14 10.94 9.52 -3.10
N LEU A 15 10.50 8.33 -2.70
CA LEU A 15 11.09 7.06 -3.12
C LEU A 15 10.21 6.38 -4.16
N TYR A 16 10.74 6.24 -5.38
CA TYR A 16 10.13 5.46 -6.45
C TYR A 16 10.68 4.04 -6.46
N ILE A 17 9.78 3.07 -6.56
CA ILE A 17 10.09 1.64 -6.68
C ILE A 17 9.42 1.13 -7.94
N SER A 18 10.19 0.53 -8.84
CA SER A 18 9.69 -0.01 -10.11
C SER A 18 9.89 -1.52 -10.14
N PHE A 19 8.80 -2.24 -10.43
CA PHE A 19 8.76 -3.70 -10.52
C PHE A 19 8.68 -4.20 -11.97
N GLY A 20 8.22 -3.35 -12.88
CA GLY A 20 8.10 -3.65 -14.30
C GLY A 20 7.60 -2.45 -15.10
N SER A 21 7.12 -2.71 -16.30
CA SER A 21 6.51 -1.73 -17.20
C SER A 21 5.23 -2.29 -17.80
N SER A 22 4.20 -1.45 -17.92
CA SER A 22 2.98 -1.76 -18.66
C SER A 22 2.45 -0.51 -19.33
N GLU A 23 1.79 -0.70 -20.47
CA GLU A 23 1.02 0.35 -21.17
C GLU A 23 -0.31 0.65 -20.48
N HIS A 24 -0.84 -0.29 -19.68
CA HIS A 24 -2.15 -0.22 -19.04
C HIS A 24 -2.01 -0.13 -17.52
N THR A 25 -1.42 0.97 -17.05
CA THR A 25 -1.20 1.17 -15.61
C THR A 25 -2.29 2.03 -14.99
N ILE A 26 -2.84 1.58 -13.88
CA ILE A 26 -3.68 2.41 -12.99
C ILE A 26 -2.90 2.81 -11.74
N THR A 27 -3.27 3.95 -11.19
CA THR A 27 -2.70 4.49 -9.95
C THR A 27 -3.72 4.38 -8.83
N VAL A 28 -3.31 3.79 -7.71
CA VAL A 28 -4.14 3.61 -6.52
C VAL A 28 -3.40 4.20 -5.32
N GLU A 29 -4.02 5.17 -4.67
CA GLU A 29 -3.54 5.66 -3.38
C GLU A 29 -3.95 4.67 -2.29
N LEU A 30 -2.96 4.09 -1.60
CA LEU A 30 -3.19 3.13 -0.54
C LEU A 30 -3.25 3.81 0.83
N SER A 31 -2.43 4.84 1.02
CA SER A 31 -2.39 5.70 2.22
C SER A 31 -2.03 7.14 1.82
N GLU A 32 -1.89 8.04 2.80
CA GLU A 32 -1.41 9.40 2.54
C GLU A 32 0.02 9.44 1.98
N ASN A 33 0.82 8.42 2.30
CA ASN A 33 2.25 8.39 2.01
C ASN A 33 2.62 7.26 1.03
N LEU A 34 1.63 6.53 0.50
CA LEU A 34 1.85 5.37 -0.34
C LEU A 34 0.92 5.35 -1.54
N ILE A 35 1.54 5.41 -2.72
CA ILE A 35 0.87 5.29 -4.02
C ILE A 35 1.36 4.00 -4.68
N PHE A 36 0.42 3.21 -5.20
CA PHE A 36 0.68 1.96 -5.86
C PHE A 36 0.23 2.01 -7.32
N ARG A 37 1.06 1.47 -8.21
CA ARG A 37 0.82 1.41 -9.65
C ARG A 37 0.72 -0.05 -10.05
N LEU A 38 -0.40 -0.43 -10.64
CA LEU A 38 -0.67 -1.79 -11.08
C LEU A 38 -1.29 -1.82 -12.46
N ASP A 39 -1.05 -2.91 -13.18
CA ASP A 39 -1.82 -3.31 -14.34
C ASP A 39 -2.84 -4.35 -13.87
N LEU A 40 -4.11 -4.20 -14.28
CA LEU A 40 -5.16 -5.15 -13.91
C LEU A 40 -5.14 -6.42 -14.77
N GLY A 41 -4.33 -6.47 -15.83
CA GLY A 41 -4.23 -7.61 -16.75
C GLY A 41 -5.41 -7.75 -17.71
N LYS A 42 -6.42 -6.87 -17.64
CA LYS A 42 -7.68 -6.97 -18.42
C LYS A 42 -7.45 -7.00 -19.93
N GLU A 43 -6.56 -6.15 -20.43
CA GLU A 43 -6.28 -6.04 -21.87
C GLU A 43 -5.54 -7.28 -22.43
N ASN A 44 -4.79 -7.97 -21.57
CA ASN A 44 -3.96 -9.11 -21.97
C ASN A 44 -4.51 -10.46 -21.48
N GLY A 45 -5.71 -10.47 -20.87
CA GLY A 45 -6.30 -11.66 -20.23
C GLY A 45 -5.46 -12.24 -19.09
N GLY A 46 -4.58 -11.43 -18.49
CA GLY A 46 -3.63 -11.83 -17.48
C GLY A 46 -4.10 -11.57 -16.05
N HIS A 47 -3.20 -11.82 -15.10
CA HIS A 47 -3.39 -11.51 -13.68
C HIS A 47 -2.95 -10.08 -13.36
N PRO A 48 -3.51 -9.45 -12.31
CA PRO A 48 -3.01 -8.18 -11.82
C PRO A 48 -1.51 -8.22 -11.55
N THR A 49 -0.78 -7.22 -12.04
CA THR A 49 0.67 -7.16 -11.94
C THR A 49 1.12 -5.82 -11.36
N ALA A 50 2.00 -5.86 -10.38
CA ALA A 50 2.60 -4.66 -9.82
C ALA A 50 3.57 -4.02 -10.81
N ILE A 51 3.37 -2.73 -11.11
CA ILE A 51 4.23 -1.97 -12.01
C ILE A 51 5.20 -1.11 -11.20
N GLY A 52 4.72 -0.50 -10.13
CA GLY A 52 5.57 0.27 -9.23
C GLY A 52 4.87 0.81 -8.01
N MET A 53 5.63 1.52 -7.20
CA MET A 53 5.20 2.12 -5.94
C MET A 53 5.91 3.46 -5.78
N THR A 54 5.27 4.38 -5.08
CA THR A 54 5.84 5.66 -4.70
C THR A 54 5.58 5.87 -3.22
N VAL A 55 6.64 6.05 -2.45
CA VAL A 55 6.58 6.40 -1.03
C VAL A 55 6.88 7.89 -0.89
N LEU A 56 5.92 8.64 -0.35
CA LEU A 56 6.06 10.07 -0.10
C LEU A 56 6.66 10.30 1.29
N PHE A 57 7.56 11.28 1.39
CA PHE A 57 8.19 11.71 2.63
C PHE A 57 8.85 10.58 3.46
N PRO A 58 9.61 9.65 2.85
CA PRO A 58 10.20 8.53 3.57
C PRO A 58 11.16 8.99 4.68
N SER A 59 11.80 10.16 4.55
CA SER A 59 12.65 10.69 5.62
C SER A 59 11.86 10.96 6.91
N GLN A 60 10.61 11.43 6.80
CA GLN A 60 9.74 11.68 7.94
C GLN A 60 9.24 10.37 8.55
N LEU A 61 8.84 9.42 7.70
CA LEU A 61 8.40 8.10 8.11
C LEU A 61 9.47 7.35 8.91
N LEU A 62 10.73 7.43 8.48
CA LEU A 62 11.86 6.82 9.20
C LEU A 62 12.13 7.50 10.55
N ARG A 63 11.93 8.82 10.66
CA ARG A 63 12.10 9.58 11.91
C ARG A 63 11.04 9.25 12.96
N LEU A 64 9.87 8.77 12.56
CA LEU A 64 8.80 8.33 13.46
C LEU A 64 9.11 6.99 14.16
N GLY A 65 10.28 6.38 13.91
CA GLY A 65 10.83 5.33 14.78
C GLY A 65 10.26 3.93 14.56
N HIS A 66 9.48 3.71 13.50
CA HIS A 66 8.93 2.40 13.18
C HIS A 66 9.78 1.73 12.10
N SER A 67 10.65 0.81 12.51
CA SER A 67 11.22 -0.21 11.64
C SER A 67 10.73 -1.58 12.11
N PRO A 68 9.96 -2.32 11.30
CA PRO A 68 9.51 -1.96 9.95
C PRO A 68 8.47 -0.84 9.97
N LEU A 69 8.45 -0.04 8.90
CA LEU A 69 7.49 1.04 8.72
C LEU A 69 6.09 0.46 8.57
N ARG A 70 5.18 0.83 9.47
CA ARG A 70 3.78 0.43 9.42
C ARG A 70 2.95 1.56 8.82
N LEU A 71 2.25 1.26 7.72
CA LEU A 71 1.35 2.19 7.06
C LEU A 71 -0.05 1.56 7.04
N GLU A 72 -1.02 2.31 7.55
CA GLU A 72 -2.43 1.93 7.41
C GLU A 72 -2.84 2.14 5.96
N LEU A 73 -3.39 1.10 5.31
CA LEU A 73 -3.91 1.18 3.94
C LEU A 73 -5.37 1.67 3.94
N ASP A 74 -5.66 2.72 4.70
CA ASP A 74 -7.02 3.23 4.95
C ASP A 74 -7.74 3.63 3.65
N ARG A 75 -6.98 4.13 2.66
CA ARG A 75 -7.51 4.56 1.36
C ARG A 75 -7.86 3.39 0.46
N LEU A 76 -7.30 2.19 0.69
CA LEU A 76 -7.65 0.97 -0.05
C LEU A 76 -9.12 0.60 0.13
N ARG A 77 -9.67 0.77 1.34
CA ARG A 77 -11.09 0.49 1.63
C ARG A 77 -12.07 1.36 0.84
N ARG A 78 -11.61 2.49 0.30
CA ARG A 78 -12.42 3.43 -0.51
C ARG A 78 -12.42 3.06 -2.00
N GLN A 79 -11.58 2.10 -2.41
CA GLN A 79 -11.49 1.63 -3.80
C GLN A 79 -12.63 0.65 -4.12
N SER A 80 -12.85 0.37 -5.40
CA SER A 80 -13.82 -0.67 -5.81
C SER A 80 -13.37 -2.07 -5.34
N PRO A 81 -14.30 -3.02 -5.12
CA PRO A 81 -13.95 -4.38 -4.70
C PRO A 81 -12.97 -5.10 -5.64
N GLU A 82 -13.04 -4.77 -6.93
CA GLU A 82 -12.12 -5.26 -7.96
C GLU A 82 -10.69 -4.75 -7.72
N ILE A 83 -10.52 -3.44 -7.53
CA ILE A 83 -9.21 -2.85 -7.24
C ILE A 83 -8.67 -3.34 -5.91
N GLN A 84 -9.53 -3.47 -4.89
CA GLN A 84 -9.12 -4.03 -3.60
C GLN A 84 -8.54 -5.43 -3.75
N SER A 85 -9.24 -6.31 -4.47
CA SER A 85 -8.78 -7.69 -4.72
C SER A 85 -7.45 -7.70 -5.48
N ALA A 86 -7.34 -6.89 -6.55
CA ALA A 86 -6.13 -6.81 -7.37
C ALA A 86 -4.91 -6.30 -6.59
N VAL A 87 -5.11 -5.29 -5.73
CA VAL A 87 -4.05 -4.77 -4.84
C VAL A 87 -3.65 -5.85 -3.84
N LEU A 88 -4.59 -6.50 -3.16
CA LEU A 88 -4.26 -7.54 -2.18
C LEU A 88 -3.54 -8.74 -2.80
N GLU A 89 -3.95 -9.15 -4.00
CA GLU A 89 -3.27 -10.20 -4.77
C GLU A 89 -1.82 -9.80 -5.08
N THR A 90 -1.62 -8.60 -5.63
CA THR A 90 -0.28 -8.13 -6.01
C THR A 90 0.64 -7.85 -4.83
N LEU A 91 0.13 -7.32 -3.71
CA LEU A 91 0.93 -7.10 -2.48
C LEU A 91 1.44 -8.42 -1.88
N SER A 92 0.71 -9.53 -2.10
CA SER A 92 1.03 -10.84 -1.53
C SER A 92 2.04 -11.63 -2.37
N GLN A 93 2.43 -11.13 -3.54
CA GLN A 93 3.29 -11.84 -4.49
C GLN A 93 4.64 -11.11 -4.69
N PRO A 94 5.74 -11.85 -4.96
CA PRO A 94 6.96 -11.24 -5.44
C PRO A 94 6.73 -10.47 -6.75
N PRO A 95 7.44 -9.36 -6.99
CA PRO A 95 8.51 -8.79 -6.15
C PRO A 95 8.01 -7.87 -5.02
N VAL A 96 6.70 -7.67 -4.87
CA VAL A 96 6.17 -6.67 -3.93
C VAL A 96 6.32 -7.13 -2.48
N SER A 97 6.01 -8.40 -2.21
CA SER A 97 6.12 -8.97 -0.86
C SER A 97 7.55 -9.02 -0.31
N GLU A 98 8.56 -8.89 -1.17
CA GLU A 98 9.97 -8.76 -0.79
C GLU A 98 10.33 -7.35 -0.31
N VAL A 99 9.51 -6.34 -0.67
CA VAL A 99 9.72 -4.93 -0.36
C VAL A 99 8.75 -4.42 0.71
N LEU A 100 7.51 -4.92 0.69
CA LEU A 100 6.43 -4.51 1.57
C LEU A 100 5.72 -5.75 2.12
N LEU A 101 5.72 -5.91 3.44
CA LEU A 101 4.91 -6.91 4.10
C LEU A 101 3.53 -6.31 4.42
N ALA A 102 2.49 -6.81 3.75
CA ALA A 102 1.11 -6.43 4.07
C ALA A 102 0.58 -7.38 5.15
N GLU A 103 0.16 -6.82 6.29
CA GLU A 103 -0.47 -7.58 7.38
C GLU A 103 -1.93 -7.14 7.55
N LEU A 104 -2.79 -8.11 7.84
CA LEU A 104 -4.19 -7.83 8.19
C LEU A 104 -4.29 -7.66 9.70
N ALA A 105 -4.63 -6.45 10.15
CA ALA A 105 -4.97 -6.17 11.53
C ALA A 105 -6.49 -6.23 11.72
N PHE A 106 -6.95 -7.14 12.58
CA PHE A 106 -8.34 -7.15 13.05
C PHE A 106 -8.42 -6.33 14.34
N THR A 107 -9.02 -5.14 14.29
CA THR A 107 -9.41 -4.47 15.54
C THR A 107 -10.73 -5.08 16.01
N ALA A 108 -10.75 -5.64 17.22
CA ALA A 108 -12.01 -5.97 17.86
C ALA A 108 -12.82 -4.66 18.03
N PRO A 109 -14.15 -4.66 17.79
CA PRO A 109 -14.96 -3.51 18.14
C PRO A 109 -14.77 -3.25 19.64
N ALA A 110 -14.33 -2.05 20.00
CA ALA A 110 -14.22 -1.67 21.40
C ALA A 110 -15.59 -1.86 22.04
N PRO A 111 -15.72 -2.63 23.13
CA PRO A 111 -16.99 -2.72 23.83
C PRO A 111 -17.43 -1.30 24.22
N PRO A 112 -18.71 -0.93 24.05
CA PRO A 112 -19.18 0.37 24.50
C PRO A 112 -18.79 0.52 25.97
N LEU A 113 -18.13 1.64 26.31
CA LEU A 113 -17.83 1.97 27.70
C LEU A 113 -19.15 1.88 28.48
N PRO A 114 -19.21 1.13 29.60
CA PRO A 114 -20.39 1.17 30.43
C PRO A 114 -20.63 2.63 30.80
N GLU A 115 -21.83 3.14 30.50
CA GLU A 115 -22.27 4.44 30.97
C GLU A 115 -22.00 4.46 32.47
N LEU A 116 -21.00 5.24 32.86
CA LEU A 116 -20.66 5.45 34.26
C LEU A 116 -21.95 5.98 34.88
N LEU A 117 -22.55 5.12 35.73
CA LEU A 117 -23.77 5.37 36.47
C LEU A 117 -23.91 6.86 36.76
N ALA A 118 -24.91 7.48 36.14
CA ALA A 118 -25.48 8.73 36.61
C ALA A 118 -26.02 8.48 38.03
N ALA A 119 -25.13 8.53 39.01
CA ALA A 119 -25.42 8.40 40.42
C ALA A 119 -24.25 8.94 41.26
N ALA A 120 -24.19 10.26 41.38
CA ALA A 120 -23.86 10.96 42.63
C ALA A 120 -24.39 12.39 42.55
#